data_AF-A0A1F0KTQ2-F1
#
_entry.id   AF-A0A1F0KTQ2-F1
#
_cell.length_a   1.000
_cell.length_b   1.000
_cell.length_c   1.000
_cell.angle_alpha   90.00
_cell.angle_beta   90.00
_cell.angle_gamma   90.00
#
_symmetry.space_group_name_H-M   'P 1'
#
loop_
_entity.id
_entity.type
_entity.pdbx_description
1 polymer ?
#
loop_
_entity_poly.entity_id
_entity_poly.type
_entity_poly.pdbx_seq_one_letter_code
_entity_poly.pdbx_strand_id
1 'polypeptide(L)'
;MPKNKPSEETLAQARRVIDALNERGARKQAIRLKVTLPDAPLPQTASKFGGRPYLPAGESAPTNEKGEPLGMIAQINCADLPENDIYPATGMLQFWINPNDEECMWGYDYENPLSQKNHRVVYYETLGEPNPDAPFPTVNWDDYGWPFGRDGKGTAEEVVEYALTFEPWEQGFLDGGYEIYDRFADAWDEMYPDQKLPEEPNARDDASYNLLEPFESEERDYSHIGGYPSFVQEDPRDEFEELRGHTVNLLTIESEWGEDAEEGVYVMWGDAGAANWLITPEALAARDFSQVVFEWACG
;
A
#
# COMPACT_ATOMS: atom_id res chain seq x y z
N MET A 1 8.89 -5.45 31.26
CA MET A 1 8.13 -5.60 32.52
C MET A 1 6.83 -6.31 32.18
N PRO A 2 6.21 -7.12 33.05
CA PRO A 2 4.90 -7.67 32.72
C PRO A 2 3.89 -6.51 32.68
N LYS A 3 3.47 -6.11 31.47
CA LYS A 3 2.34 -5.19 31.29
C LYS A 3 1.12 -5.91 31.88
N ASN A 4 0.54 -5.40 32.97
CA ASN A 4 -0.67 -5.99 33.54
C ASN A 4 -1.76 -5.90 32.47
N LYS A 5 -2.27 -7.05 32.02
CA LYS A 5 -3.34 -7.10 31.02
C LYS A 5 -4.55 -6.28 31.51
N PRO A 6 -5.21 -5.48 30.65
CA PRO A 6 -6.41 -4.74 31.02
C PRO A 6 -7.49 -5.65 31.60
N SER A 7 -8.32 -5.11 32.49
CA SER A 7 -9.47 -5.86 33.03
C SER A 7 -10.52 -6.11 31.94
N GLU A 8 -11.38 -7.12 32.11
CA GLU A 8 -12.51 -7.36 31.18
C GLU A 8 -13.42 -6.14 31.03
N GLU A 9 -13.64 -5.38 32.11
CA GLU A 9 -14.43 -4.15 32.08
C GLU A 9 -13.75 -3.08 31.22
N THR A 10 -12.43 -2.92 31.38
CA THR A 10 -11.62 -1.98 30.59
C THR A 10 -11.61 -2.35 29.10
N LEU A 11 -11.53 -3.64 28.77
CA LEU A 11 -11.63 -4.10 27.39
C LEU A 11 -13.02 -3.82 26.80
N ALA A 12 -14.09 -4.02 27.58
CA ALA A 12 -15.43 -3.66 27.14
C ALA A 12 -15.60 -2.15 26.92
N GLN A 13 -14.90 -1.30 27.70
CA GLN A 13 -14.85 0.14 27.47
C GLN A 13 -14.13 0.49 26.18
N ALA A 14 -12.96 -0.11 25.93
CA ALA A 14 -12.16 0.12 24.73
C ALA A 14 -12.93 -0.29 23.46
N ARG A 15 -13.60 -1.45 23.48
CA ARG A 15 -14.50 -1.86 22.39
C ARG A 15 -15.55 -0.80 22.08
N ARG A 16 -16.21 -0.22 23.09
CA ARG A 16 -17.20 0.85 22.86
C ARG A 16 -16.62 2.11 22.23
N VAL A 17 -15.36 2.45 22.54
CA VAL A 17 -14.67 3.59 21.89
C VAL A 17 -14.38 3.27 20.43
N ILE A 18 -13.88 2.06 20.14
CA ILE A 18 -13.63 1.58 18.77
C ILE A 18 -14.93 1.60 17.95
N ASP A 19 -16.02 1.07 18.51
CA ASP A 19 -17.34 1.05 17.87
C ASP A 19 -17.83 2.49 17.59
N ALA A 20 -17.69 3.39 18.56
CA ALA A 20 -18.05 4.79 18.39
C ALA A 20 -17.22 5.49 17.30
N LEU A 21 -15.92 5.22 17.21
CA LEU A 21 -15.04 5.78 16.16
C LEU A 21 -15.44 5.26 14.78
N ASN A 22 -15.77 3.98 14.67
CA ASN A 22 -16.30 3.38 13.45
C ASN A 22 -17.62 4.04 13.03
N GLU A 23 -18.57 4.22 13.95
CA GLU A 23 -19.84 4.92 13.70
C GLU A 23 -19.65 6.40 13.32
N ARG A 24 -18.59 7.03 13.82
CA ARG A 24 -18.19 8.41 13.49
C ARG A 24 -17.42 8.53 12.18
N GLY A 25 -17.36 7.47 11.36
CA GLY A 25 -16.81 7.52 10.00
C GLY A 25 -15.37 7.03 9.87
N ALA A 26 -14.84 6.27 10.83
CA ALA A 26 -13.56 5.56 10.66
C ALA A 26 -13.68 4.32 9.76
N ARG A 27 -14.89 3.88 9.39
CA ARG A 27 -15.04 2.82 8.40
C ARG A 27 -14.74 3.34 6.99
N LYS A 28 -13.93 2.60 6.25
CA LYS A 28 -13.54 2.92 4.88
C LYS A 28 -13.77 1.75 3.95
N GLN A 29 -14.28 2.03 2.75
CA GLN A 29 -14.32 1.06 1.66
C GLN A 29 -12.89 0.73 1.25
N ALA A 30 -12.60 -0.56 1.11
CA ALA A 30 -11.36 -1.08 0.56
C ALA A 30 -11.66 -2.20 -0.45
N ILE A 31 -10.65 -2.60 -1.19
CA ILE A 31 -10.70 -3.75 -2.10
C ILE A 31 -9.45 -4.57 -1.80
N ARG A 32 -9.65 -5.76 -1.25
CA ARG A 32 -8.56 -6.69 -0.98
C ARG A 32 -8.07 -7.30 -2.29
N LEU A 33 -6.77 -7.38 -2.45
CA LEU A 33 -6.12 -8.06 -3.56
C LEU A 33 -5.69 -9.45 -3.08
N LYS A 34 -6.11 -10.48 -3.82
CA LYS A 34 -5.57 -11.83 -3.69
C LYS A 34 -4.59 -12.08 -4.82
N VAL A 35 -3.36 -12.43 -4.44
CA VAL A 35 -2.24 -12.67 -5.35
C VAL A 35 -2.11 -14.16 -5.62
N THR A 36 -1.91 -14.56 -6.88
CA THR A 36 -1.74 -15.96 -7.27
C THR A 36 -0.73 -16.09 -8.41
N LEU A 37 -0.06 -17.24 -8.51
CA LEU A 37 0.79 -17.56 -9.66
C LEU A 37 -0.09 -18.03 -10.84
N PRO A 38 0.00 -17.40 -12.03
CA PRO A 38 -0.78 -17.82 -13.18
C PRO A 38 -0.16 -19.05 -13.89
N ASP A 39 -1.01 -19.92 -14.44
CA ASP A 39 -0.58 -21.10 -15.22
C ASP A 39 0.04 -20.76 -16.60
N ALA A 40 -0.19 -19.54 -17.09
CA ALA A 40 0.29 -19.05 -18.37
C ALA A 40 0.46 -17.53 -18.33
N PRO A 41 1.29 -16.94 -19.22
CA PRO A 41 1.47 -15.49 -19.29
C PRO A 41 0.13 -14.75 -19.43
N LEU A 42 -0.06 -13.72 -18.61
CA LEU A 42 -1.28 -12.94 -18.60
C LEU A 42 -1.34 -11.98 -19.79
N PRO A 43 -2.54 -11.65 -20.32
CA PRO A 43 -2.70 -10.56 -21.26
C PRO A 43 -2.05 -9.28 -20.72
N GLN A 44 -1.44 -8.48 -21.60
CA GLN A 44 -0.86 -7.19 -21.18
C GLN A 44 -1.91 -6.27 -20.57
N THR A 45 -3.20 -6.43 -20.87
CA THR A 45 -4.30 -5.62 -20.33
C THR A 45 -4.95 -6.17 -19.05
N ALA A 46 -4.44 -7.27 -18.48
CA ALA A 46 -4.96 -7.83 -17.23
C ALA A 46 -4.42 -7.07 -16.02
N SER A 47 -5.17 -7.04 -14.91
CA SER A 47 -4.62 -6.61 -13.62
C SER A 47 -3.58 -7.61 -13.12
N LYS A 48 -2.40 -7.13 -12.69
CA LYS A 48 -1.28 -7.98 -12.28
C LYS A 48 -0.22 -7.24 -11.47
N PHE A 49 0.58 -8.02 -10.74
CA PHE A 49 1.88 -7.60 -10.24
C PHE A 49 2.99 -8.13 -11.14
N GLY A 50 3.96 -7.27 -11.45
CA GLY A 50 5.07 -7.60 -12.35
C GLY A 50 4.62 -8.01 -13.76
N GLY A 51 5.42 -8.85 -14.40
CA GLY A 51 5.17 -9.31 -15.77
C GLY A 51 5.36 -8.25 -16.84
N ARG A 52 4.84 -8.52 -18.04
CA ARG A 52 5.00 -7.61 -19.19
C ARG A 52 3.94 -6.51 -19.11
N PRO A 53 4.31 -5.22 -19.02
CA PRO A 53 3.34 -4.16 -18.85
C PRO A 53 2.52 -3.94 -20.12
N TYR A 54 1.29 -3.44 -19.97
CA TYR A 54 0.63 -2.72 -21.04
C TYR A 54 1.39 -1.43 -21.33
N LEU A 55 1.76 -1.24 -22.59
CA LEU A 55 2.15 0.06 -23.14
C LEU A 55 1.41 0.17 -24.47
N PRO A 56 0.88 1.33 -24.88
CA PRO A 56 0.33 1.48 -26.22
C PRO A 56 1.37 1.12 -27.29
N ALA A 57 0.93 0.59 -28.44
CA ALA A 57 1.83 0.20 -29.52
C ALA A 57 2.79 1.35 -29.91
N GLY A 58 4.10 1.07 -29.86
CA GLY A 58 5.16 2.03 -30.16
C GLY A 58 5.64 2.89 -28.98
N GLU A 59 4.99 2.80 -27.82
CA GLU A 59 5.43 3.47 -26.59
C GLU A 59 6.46 2.64 -25.82
N SER A 60 7.32 3.34 -25.08
CA SER A 60 8.32 2.77 -24.19
C SER A 60 7.95 2.97 -22.73
N ALA A 61 8.58 2.22 -21.82
CA ALA A 61 8.41 2.41 -20.39
C ALA A 61 8.82 3.84 -19.97
N PRO A 62 8.18 4.42 -18.93
CA PRO A 62 8.65 5.67 -18.33
C PRO A 62 10.08 5.50 -17.81
N THR A 63 10.85 6.58 -17.79
CA THR A 63 12.26 6.56 -17.38
C THR A 63 12.48 7.28 -16.07
N ASN A 64 13.53 6.88 -15.35
CA ASN A 64 14.06 7.59 -14.19
C ASN A 64 14.75 8.91 -14.59
N GLU A 65 15.31 9.64 -13.63
CA GLU A 65 16.00 10.92 -13.90
C GLU A 65 17.27 10.78 -14.77
N LYS A 66 17.88 9.59 -14.82
CA LYS A 66 19.04 9.25 -15.65
C LYS A 66 18.64 8.85 -17.07
N GLY A 67 17.32 8.76 -17.36
CA GLY A 67 16.79 8.32 -18.65
C GLY A 67 16.75 6.80 -18.82
N GLU A 68 16.93 6.04 -17.73
CA GLU A 68 16.87 4.58 -17.73
C GLU A 68 15.43 4.10 -17.50
N PRO A 69 14.97 3.01 -18.11
CA PRO A 69 13.60 2.53 -17.94
C PRO A 69 13.27 2.15 -16.49
N LEU A 70 12.10 2.57 -16.02
CA LEU A 70 11.51 2.09 -14.78
C LEU A 70 10.91 0.69 -14.95
N GLY A 71 10.75 -0.03 -13.85
CA GLY A 71 10.10 -1.33 -13.77
C GLY A 71 8.64 -1.21 -13.33
N MET A 72 7.71 -1.83 -14.06
CA MET A 72 6.31 -1.89 -13.63
C MET A 72 6.19 -2.88 -12.47
N ILE A 73 5.69 -2.39 -11.34
CA ILE A 73 5.45 -3.21 -10.14
C ILE A 73 3.99 -3.68 -10.07
N ALA A 74 3.05 -2.84 -10.49
CA ALA A 74 1.65 -3.20 -10.55
C ALA A 74 0.95 -2.50 -11.70
N GLN A 75 -0.06 -3.17 -12.25
CA GLN A 75 -1.05 -2.54 -13.10
C GLN A 75 -2.44 -3.06 -12.77
N ILE A 76 -3.41 -2.15 -12.71
CA ILE A 76 -4.78 -2.43 -12.32
C ILE A 76 -5.69 -1.93 -13.44
N ASN A 77 -6.35 -2.88 -14.11
CA ASN A 77 -7.39 -2.57 -15.07
C ASN A 77 -8.65 -2.25 -14.27
N CYS A 78 -9.15 -1.02 -14.39
CA CYS A 78 -10.26 -0.54 -13.60
C CYS A 78 -11.54 -1.36 -13.81
N ALA A 79 -11.69 -2.02 -14.97
CA ALA A 79 -12.84 -2.87 -15.27
C ALA A 79 -12.82 -4.22 -14.51
N ASP A 80 -11.69 -4.61 -13.92
CA ASP A 80 -11.58 -5.83 -13.11
C ASP A 80 -12.04 -5.60 -11.65
N LEU A 81 -12.16 -4.35 -11.23
CA LEU A 81 -12.50 -3.99 -9.85
C LEU A 81 -14.00 -4.17 -9.58
N PRO A 82 -14.40 -4.58 -8.35
CA PRO A 82 -15.79 -4.50 -7.92
C PRO A 82 -16.29 -3.04 -7.92
N GLU A 83 -17.60 -2.82 -7.85
CA GLU A 83 -18.18 -1.47 -7.78
C GLU A 83 -17.60 -0.68 -6.60
N ASN A 84 -17.02 0.49 -6.88
CA ASN A 84 -16.36 1.34 -5.91
C ASN A 84 -16.35 2.81 -6.38
N ASP A 85 -16.05 3.73 -5.46
CA ASP A 85 -15.88 5.16 -5.73
C ASP A 85 -14.42 5.64 -5.64
N ILE A 86 -13.48 4.70 -5.56
CA ILE A 86 -12.05 4.95 -5.34
C ILE A 86 -11.34 5.11 -6.70
N TYR A 87 -11.57 4.20 -7.64
CA TYR A 87 -10.91 4.19 -8.95
C TYR A 87 -11.82 4.73 -10.06
N PRO A 88 -11.26 5.24 -11.17
CA PRO A 88 -12.03 5.49 -12.38
C PRO A 88 -12.79 4.23 -12.81
N ALA A 89 -13.96 4.36 -13.45
CA ALA A 89 -14.76 3.20 -13.87
C ALA A 89 -14.13 2.39 -15.03
N THR A 90 -13.21 3.00 -15.79
CA THR A 90 -12.53 2.37 -16.94
C THR A 90 -11.08 2.83 -17.01
N GLY A 91 -10.28 2.11 -17.78
CA GLY A 91 -8.87 2.43 -18.03
C GLY A 91 -7.93 1.51 -17.26
N MET A 92 -6.67 1.90 -17.20
CA MET A 92 -5.61 1.17 -16.51
C MET A 92 -4.77 2.15 -15.70
N LEU A 93 -4.57 1.86 -14.42
CA LEU A 93 -3.58 2.53 -13.60
C LEU A 93 -2.34 1.65 -13.48
N GLN A 94 -1.16 2.24 -13.61
CA GLN A 94 0.12 1.52 -13.51
C GLN A 94 1.05 2.23 -12.55
N PHE A 95 1.83 1.42 -11.83
CA PHE A 95 2.79 1.83 -10.82
C PHE A 95 4.17 1.35 -11.25
N TRP A 96 5.11 2.27 -11.32
CA TRP A 96 6.46 2.04 -11.82
C TRP A 96 7.47 2.53 -10.79
N ILE A 97 8.53 1.76 -10.57
CA ILE A 97 9.58 2.08 -9.60
C ILE A 97 10.97 1.83 -10.20
N ASN A 98 12.04 2.37 -9.60
CA ASN A 98 13.39 2.23 -10.13
C ASN A 98 14.01 0.88 -9.70
N PRO A 99 14.25 -0.07 -10.63
CA PRO A 99 14.82 -1.38 -10.30
C PRO A 99 16.29 -1.34 -9.91
N ASN A 100 17.01 -0.26 -10.25
CA ASN A 100 18.43 -0.13 -9.97
C ASN A 100 18.71 1.20 -9.28
N ASP A 101 17.95 1.46 -8.21
CA ASP A 101 18.19 2.61 -7.36
C ASP A 101 19.48 2.42 -6.57
N GLU A 102 20.45 3.32 -6.77
CA GLU A 102 21.77 3.27 -6.11
C GLU A 102 21.68 3.42 -4.59
N GLU A 103 20.58 4.00 -4.09
CA GLU A 103 20.30 4.13 -2.65
C GLU A 103 19.57 2.90 -2.08
N CYS A 104 19.26 1.90 -2.91
CA CYS A 104 18.46 0.72 -2.57
C CYS A 104 17.05 1.08 -2.06
N MET A 105 16.53 2.24 -2.45
CA MET A 105 15.21 2.75 -2.05
C MET A 105 14.12 2.46 -3.08
N TRP A 106 14.40 1.67 -4.12
CA TRP A 106 13.47 1.36 -5.21
C TRP A 106 12.65 2.58 -5.69
N GLY A 107 13.28 3.74 -5.79
CA GLY A 107 12.66 4.98 -6.26
C GLY A 107 11.86 5.79 -5.25
N TYR A 108 11.82 5.38 -3.97
CA TYR A 108 11.28 6.20 -2.89
C TYR A 108 12.26 7.31 -2.51
N ASP A 109 11.78 8.54 -2.55
CA ASP A 109 12.51 9.75 -2.16
C ASP A 109 12.00 10.19 -0.78
N TYR A 110 12.70 9.80 0.29
CA TYR A 110 12.28 10.07 1.67
C TYR A 110 12.31 11.56 2.03
N GLU A 111 13.12 12.37 1.33
CA GLU A 111 13.15 13.82 1.53
C GLU A 111 12.01 14.54 0.79
N ASN A 112 11.49 13.92 -0.27
CA ASN A 112 10.37 14.44 -1.05
C ASN A 112 9.50 13.31 -1.63
N PRO A 113 8.56 12.75 -0.84
CA PRO A 113 7.73 11.60 -1.26
C PRO A 113 6.85 11.83 -2.49
N LEU A 114 6.70 13.08 -2.97
CA LEU A 114 6.00 13.43 -4.22
C LEU A 114 6.88 13.35 -5.47
N SER A 115 8.18 13.07 -5.31
CA SER A 115 9.20 13.11 -6.36
C SER A 115 9.09 11.94 -7.33
N GLN A 116 8.35 12.11 -8.43
CA GLN A 116 8.24 11.12 -9.51
C GLN A 116 9.46 11.04 -10.45
N LYS A 117 10.66 11.29 -9.91
CA LYS A 117 11.94 11.14 -10.61
C LYS A 117 12.30 9.68 -10.82
N ASN A 118 12.13 8.86 -9.77
CA ASN A 118 12.54 7.45 -9.75
C ASN A 118 11.36 6.48 -9.56
N HIS A 119 10.14 7.02 -9.48
CA HIS A 119 8.89 6.26 -9.60
C HIS A 119 7.93 6.99 -10.54
N ARG A 120 6.88 6.30 -11.02
CA ARG A 120 5.86 6.91 -11.86
C ARG A 120 4.51 6.23 -11.66
N VAL A 121 3.44 7.02 -11.58
CA VAL A 121 2.08 6.51 -11.74
C VAL A 121 1.52 6.99 -13.08
N VAL A 122 1.02 6.05 -13.89
CA VAL A 122 0.49 6.32 -15.23
C VAL A 122 -0.93 5.82 -15.32
N TYR A 123 -1.85 6.70 -15.76
CA TYR A 123 -3.23 6.33 -16.07
C TYR A 123 -3.48 6.38 -17.57
N TYR A 124 -3.95 5.26 -18.13
CA TYR A 124 -4.47 5.18 -19.49
C TYR A 124 -5.99 5.14 -19.45
N GLU A 125 -6.65 6.21 -19.88
CA GLU A 125 -8.12 6.29 -19.91
C GLU A 125 -8.75 5.23 -20.82
N THR A 126 -8.08 4.93 -21.95
CA THR A 126 -8.52 3.91 -22.92
C THR A 126 -7.37 2.99 -23.29
N LEU A 127 -7.67 1.71 -23.48
CA LEU A 127 -6.70 0.71 -23.91
C LEU A 127 -6.84 0.45 -25.42
N GLY A 128 -5.71 0.49 -26.13
CA GLY A 128 -5.60 0.15 -27.54
C GLY A 128 -4.79 -1.14 -27.74
N GLU A 129 -4.20 -1.29 -28.92
CA GLU A 129 -3.28 -2.39 -29.19
C GLU A 129 -2.03 -2.26 -28.31
N PRO A 130 -1.67 -3.30 -27.53
CA PRO A 130 -0.49 -3.27 -26.69
C PRO A 130 0.79 -3.37 -27.52
N ASN A 131 1.87 -2.78 -27.02
CA ASN A 131 3.21 -2.97 -27.56
C ASN A 131 3.68 -4.40 -27.24
N PRO A 132 3.83 -5.29 -28.25
CA PRO A 132 4.28 -6.67 -28.01
C PRO A 132 5.70 -6.72 -27.44
N ASP A 133 6.51 -5.71 -27.73
CA ASP A 133 7.92 -5.60 -27.35
C ASP A 133 8.13 -4.78 -26.06
N ALA A 134 7.06 -4.51 -25.29
CA ALA A 134 7.16 -3.82 -24.01
C ALA A 134 8.22 -4.47 -23.10
N PRO A 135 9.20 -3.72 -22.58
CA PRO A 135 10.31 -4.32 -21.85
C PRO A 135 9.87 -4.80 -20.47
N PHE A 136 10.52 -5.86 -19.99
CA PHE A 136 10.52 -6.22 -18.56
C PHE A 136 11.48 -5.30 -17.81
N PRO A 137 11.33 -5.14 -16.48
CA PRO A 137 12.35 -4.48 -15.68
C PRO A 137 13.71 -5.19 -15.84
N THR A 138 14.76 -4.41 -16.05
CA THR A 138 16.14 -4.91 -15.96
C THR A 138 16.59 -4.76 -14.51
N VAL A 139 16.69 -5.85 -13.76
CA VAL A 139 17.06 -5.84 -12.33
C VAL A 139 18.50 -6.30 -12.16
N ASN A 140 19.29 -5.51 -11.43
CA ASN A 140 20.58 -5.94 -10.91
C ASN A 140 20.38 -6.62 -9.54
N TRP A 141 20.25 -7.94 -9.58
CA TRP A 141 20.01 -8.79 -8.42
C TRP A 141 21.19 -8.89 -7.46
N ASP A 142 22.42 -8.63 -7.93
CA ASP A 142 23.62 -8.72 -7.08
C ASP A 142 23.72 -7.53 -6.12
N ASP A 143 23.25 -6.35 -6.55
CA ASP A 143 23.39 -5.10 -5.80
C ASP A 143 22.08 -4.61 -5.17
N TYR A 144 20.92 -4.77 -5.82
CA TYR A 144 19.67 -4.09 -5.43
C TYR A 144 18.49 -5.03 -5.18
N GLY A 145 18.40 -6.16 -5.90
CA GLY A 145 17.23 -7.04 -5.83
C GLY A 145 15.94 -6.42 -6.36
N TRP A 146 14.81 -7.12 -6.21
CA TRP A 146 13.49 -6.68 -6.65
C TRP A 146 12.40 -7.28 -5.77
N PRO A 147 11.26 -6.58 -5.53
CA PRO A 147 10.23 -7.08 -4.61
C PRO A 147 9.58 -8.40 -5.01
N PHE A 148 9.69 -8.80 -6.29
CA PHE A 148 9.17 -10.06 -6.81
C PHE A 148 10.29 -10.97 -7.27
N GLY A 149 10.38 -12.18 -6.73
CA GLY A 149 11.41 -13.16 -7.07
C GLY A 149 11.10 -14.52 -6.46
N ARG A 150 11.66 -15.61 -6.99
CA ARG A 150 11.54 -16.91 -6.33
C ARG A 150 12.42 -16.91 -5.07
N ASP A 151 11.80 -16.86 -3.89
CA ASP A 151 12.46 -16.93 -2.59
C ASP A 151 13.47 -15.79 -2.31
N GLY A 152 13.24 -14.61 -2.90
CA GLY A 152 14.12 -13.43 -2.74
C GLY A 152 15.49 -13.58 -3.42
N LYS A 153 15.65 -14.60 -4.26
CA LYS A 153 16.90 -14.91 -4.99
C LYS A 153 16.62 -15.14 -6.47
N GLY A 154 15.95 -14.18 -7.08
CA GLY A 154 15.71 -14.20 -8.52
C GLY A 154 17.02 -14.09 -9.32
N THR A 155 17.01 -14.56 -10.56
CA THR A 155 18.07 -14.25 -11.52
C THR A 155 17.59 -13.18 -12.49
N ALA A 156 18.51 -12.48 -13.17
CA ALA A 156 18.16 -11.45 -14.17
C ALA A 156 17.30 -11.97 -15.34
N GLU A 157 17.18 -13.29 -15.51
CA GLU A 157 16.34 -13.94 -16.53
C GLU A 157 14.94 -14.31 -16.02
N GLU A 158 14.68 -14.23 -14.72
CA GLU A 158 13.38 -14.54 -14.15
C GLU A 158 12.40 -13.38 -14.32
N VAL A 159 11.36 -13.62 -15.11
CA VAL A 159 10.19 -12.76 -15.17
C VAL A 159 9.18 -13.31 -14.18
N VAL A 160 8.91 -12.55 -13.13
CA VAL A 160 7.83 -12.85 -12.19
C VAL A 160 6.59 -12.06 -12.58
N GLU A 161 5.47 -12.77 -12.69
CA GLU A 161 4.15 -12.22 -12.98
C GLU A 161 3.14 -12.91 -12.05
N TYR A 162 2.35 -12.12 -11.33
CA TYR A 162 1.28 -12.63 -10.49
C TYR A 162 -0.08 -12.11 -10.96
N ALA A 163 -1.07 -12.99 -10.97
CA ALA A 163 -2.45 -12.65 -11.24
C ALA A 163 -3.11 -12.06 -9.99
N LEU A 164 -3.97 -11.08 -10.20
CA LEU A 164 -4.74 -10.43 -9.15
C LEU A 164 -6.23 -10.76 -9.28
N THR A 165 -6.84 -11.03 -8.14
CA THR A 165 -8.31 -11.05 -8.00
C THR A 165 -8.72 -10.09 -6.89
N PHE A 166 -9.91 -9.52 -7.02
CA PHE A 166 -10.35 -8.40 -6.20
C PHE A 166 -11.61 -8.76 -5.42
N GLU A 167 -11.58 -8.53 -4.11
CA GLU A 167 -12.69 -8.78 -3.21
C GLU A 167 -13.09 -7.49 -2.48
N PRO A 168 -14.39 -7.13 -2.44
CA PRO A 168 -14.85 -6.01 -1.63
C PRO A 168 -14.44 -6.21 -0.18
N TRP A 169 -13.92 -5.16 0.44
CA TRP A 169 -13.47 -5.16 1.82
C TRP A 169 -13.90 -3.88 2.51
N GLU A 170 -14.03 -3.93 3.83
CA GLU A 170 -14.31 -2.75 4.65
C GLU A 170 -13.35 -2.77 5.81
N GLN A 171 -12.53 -1.73 5.89
CA GLN A 171 -11.62 -1.50 6.99
C GLN A 171 -12.30 -0.63 8.04
N GLY A 172 -12.06 -0.92 9.30
CA GLY A 172 -12.48 -0.14 10.44
C GLY A 172 -11.35 0.71 11.01
N PHE A 173 -11.66 1.33 12.15
CA PHE A 173 -10.75 2.18 12.89
C PHE A 173 -9.40 1.54 13.19
N LEU A 174 -9.38 0.24 13.50
CA LEU A 174 -8.16 -0.48 13.90
C LEU A 174 -7.20 -0.74 12.73
N ASP A 175 -7.65 -0.54 11.49
CA ASP A 175 -6.83 -0.71 10.30
C ASP A 175 -6.04 0.56 9.95
N GLY A 176 -6.29 1.67 10.65
CA GLY A 176 -5.53 2.92 10.50
C GLY A 176 -4.10 2.81 11.02
N GLY A 177 -3.19 3.62 10.47
CA GLY A 177 -1.79 3.75 10.92
C GLY A 177 -1.65 4.43 12.28
N TYR A 178 -0.47 5.00 12.56
CA TYR A 178 -0.14 5.60 13.87
C TYR A 178 -1.16 6.62 14.38
N GLU A 179 -1.84 7.35 13.49
CA GLU A 179 -2.93 8.29 13.82
C GLU A 179 -4.08 7.67 14.65
N ILE A 180 -4.20 6.34 14.73
CA ILE A 180 -5.24 5.69 15.55
C ILE A 180 -5.02 5.92 17.05
N TYR A 181 -3.79 6.00 17.55
CA TYR A 181 -3.55 6.07 19.00
C TYR A 181 -4.05 7.39 19.59
N ASP A 182 -3.78 8.51 18.91
CA ASP A 182 -4.28 9.83 19.29
C ASP A 182 -5.81 9.91 19.19
N ARG A 183 -6.37 9.45 18.07
CA ARG A 183 -7.82 9.44 17.86
C ARG A 183 -8.56 8.59 18.89
N PHE A 184 -7.98 7.45 19.27
CA PHE A 184 -8.51 6.61 20.32
C PHE A 184 -8.42 7.30 21.68
N ALA A 185 -7.27 7.88 22.01
CA ALA A 185 -7.03 8.54 23.29
C ALA A 185 -8.01 9.69 23.52
N ASP A 186 -8.22 10.52 22.50
CA ASP A 186 -9.15 11.64 22.56
C ASP A 186 -10.60 11.18 22.73
N ALA A 187 -11.01 10.15 21.99
CA ALA A 187 -12.34 9.57 22.13
C ALA A 187 -12.53 8.87 23.48
N TRP A 188 -11.48 8.24 24.01
CA TRP A 188 -11.49 7.64 25.34
C TRP A 188 -11.71 8.71 26.42
N ASP A 189 -10.93 9.80 26.39
CA ASP A 189 -11.04 10.90 27.36
C ASP A 189 -12.40 11.61 27.28
N GLU A 190 -13.00 11.68 26.08
CA GLU A 190 -14.35 12.19 25.87
C GLU A 190 -15.41 11.28 26.51
N MET A 191 -15.30 9.96 26.31
CA MET A 191 -16.30 8.98 26.76
C MET A 191 -16.17 8.61 28.25
N TYR A 192 -14.96 8.66 28.79
CA TYR A 192 -14.63 8.27 30.16
C TYR A 192 -13.81 9.37 30.88
N PRO A 193 -14.41 10.54 31.17
CA PRO A 193 -13.70 11.70 31.72
C PRO A 193 -13.10 11.47 33.12
N ASP A 194 -13.56 10.46 33.85
CA ASP A 194 -13.02 10.06 35.17
C ASP A 194 -11.85 9.07 35.07
N GLN A 195 -11.52 8.60 33.86
CA GLN A 195 -10.50 7.57 33.59
C GLN A 195 -9.54 8.01 32.47
N LYS A 196 -9.21 9.30 32.43
CA LYS A 196 -8.38 9.86 31.37
C LYS A 196 -7.04 9.16 31.25
N LEU A 197 -6.56 9.04 30.01
CA LEU A 197 -5.22 8.57 29.72
C LEU A 197 -4.18 9.62 30.20
N PRO A 198 -2.91 9.21 30.37
CA PRO A 198 -1.83 10.15 30.72
C PRO A 198 -1.76 11.35 29.77
N GLU A 199 -1.29 12.50 30.29
CA GLU A 199 -1.05 13.71 29.49
C GLU A 199 0.34 13.72 28.83
N GLU A 200 1.29 12.94 29.36
CA GLU A 200 2.62 12.83 28.77
C GLU A 200 2.54 11.99 27.49
N PRO A 201 3.02 12.46 26.32
CA PRO A 201 2.78 11.83 25.03
C PRO A 201 3.16 10.34 24.98
N ASN A 202 4.38 9.99 25.39
CA ASN A 202 4.82 8.59 25.31
C ASN A 202 3.97 7.67 26.20
N ALA A 203 3.66 8.11 27.42
CA ALA A 203 2.81 7.38 28.34
C ALA A 203 1.35 7.27 27.86
N ARG A 204 0.88 8.25 27.08
CA ARG A 204 -0.45 8.25 26.46
C ARG A 204 -0.50 7.23 25.33
N ASP A 205 0.49 7.24 24.45
CA ASP A 205 0.61 6.27 23.35
C ASP A 205 0.73 4.84 23.88
N ASP A 206 1.59 4.62 24.88
CA ASP A 206 1.71 3.34 25.56
C ASP A 206 0.36 2.88 26.14
N ALA A 207 -0.43 3.80 26.71
CA ALA A 207 -1.73 3.46 27.28
C ALA A 207 -2.76 3.11 26.18
N SER A 208 -2.81 3.89 25.09
CA SER A 208 -3.65 3.58 23.92
C SER A 208 -3.27 2.25 23.30
N TYR A 209 -1.98 2.00 23.04
CA TYR A 209 -1.47 0.74 22.52
C TYR A 209 -1.92 -0.44 23.37
N ASN A 210 -1.73 -0.39 24.69
CA ASN A 210 -2.12 -1.48 25.58
C ASN A 210 -3.64 -1.75 25.61
N LEU A 211 -4.46 -0.75 25.27
CA LEU A 211 -5.92 -0.89 25.18
C LEU A 211 -6.37 -1.41 23.81
N LEU A 212 -5.60 -1.16 22.76
CA LEU A 212 -5.91 -1.54 21.38
C LEU A 212 -5.31 -2.88 20.96
N GLU A 213 -4.11 -3.24 21.44
CA GLU A 213 -3.38 -4.49 21.14
C GLU A 213 -4.30 -5.74 21.19
N PRO A 214 -5.21 -5.92 22.17
CA PRO A 214 -6.09 -7.10 22.20
C PRO A 214 -7.13 -7.19 21.08
N PHE A 215 -7.29 -6.14 20.28
CA PHE A 215 -8.27 -6.02 19.22
C PHE A 215 -7.66 -5.95 17.82
N GLU A 216 -6.34 -5.85 17.71
CA GLU A 216 -5.64 -5.82 16.42
C GLU A 216 -5.96 -7.10 15.62
N SER A 217 -6.19 -6.92 14.33
CA SER A 217 -6.57 -7.98 13.40
C SER A 217 -5.37 -8.36 12.56
N GLU A 218 -5.13 -9.67 12.41
CA GLU A 218 -4.14 -10.21 11.46
C GLU A 218 -4.60 -10.03 9.99
N GLU A 219 -5.86 -9.65 9.74
CA GLU A 219 -6.36 -9.38 8.39
C GLU A 219 -5.92 -8.01 7.82
N ARG A 220 -5.15 -7.22 8.57
CA ARG A 220 -4.70 -5.89 8.12
C ARG A 220 -3.65 -5.97 7.01
N ASP A 221 -2.87 -7.04 6.98
CA ASP A 221 -1.63 -7.14 6.21
C ASP A 221 -1.85 -7.69 4.78
N TYR A 222 -3.00 -7.39 4.17
CA TYR A 222 -3.26 -7.74 2.77
C TYR A 222 -2.99 -6.56 1.84
N SER A 223 -2.39 -6.84 0.69
CA SER A 223 -2.37 -5.88 -0.42
C SER A 223 -3.80 -5.42 -0.75
N HIS A 224 -4.01 -4.13 -0.92
CA HIS A 224 -5.35 -3.57 -1.06
C HIS A 224 -5.38 -2.21 -1.77
N ILE A 225 -6.58 -1.84 -2.25
CA ILE A 225 -6.91 -0.53 -2.80
C ILE A 225 -7.92 0.15 -1.86
N GLY A 226 -7.84 1.47 -1.69
CA GLY A 226 -8.71 2.19 -0.76
C GLY A 226 -8.36 1.94 0.69
N GLY A 227 -9.32 2.16 1.60
CA GLY A 227 -9.06 1.95 3.02
C GLY A 227 -8.01 2.92 3.61
N TYR A 228 -7.19 2.38 4.49
CA TYR A 228 -6.06 3.00 5.17
C TYR A 228 -4.76 2.36 4.67
N PRO A 229 -3.73 3.15 4.31
CA PRO A 229 -2.43 2.59 4.02
C PRO A 229 -1.80 1.88 5.22
N SER A 230 -0.86 1.00 4.93
CA SER A 230 -0.13 0.24 5.92
C SER A 230 1.31 0.74 6.00
N PHE A 231 1.65 1.40 7.10
CA PHE A 231 3.00 1.91 7.34
C PHE A 231 3.70 0.99 8.34
N VAL A 232 4.82 0.41 7.90
CA VAL A 232 5.67 -0.45 8.75
C VAL A 232 6.56 0.39 9.66
N GLN A 233 6.96 1.57 9.17
CA GLN A 233 7.67 2.60 9.94
C GLN A 233 6.79 3.86 10.01
N GLU A 234 7.35 5.03 9.80
CA GLU A 234 6.64 6.30 9.95
C GLU A 234 5.69 6.61 8.79
N ASP A 235 4.56 7.26 9.08
CA ASP A 235 3.71 7.85 8.06
C ASP A 235 4.31 9.19 7.60
N PRO A 236 4.69 9.36 6.31
CA PRO A 236 5.31 10.60 5.86
C PRO A 236 4.40 11.82 6.00
N ARG A 237 3.09 11.64 6.18
CA ARG A 237 2.13 12.75 6.38
C ARG A 237 2.22 13.38 7.77
N ASP A 238 2.86 12.70 8.72
CA ASP A 238 3.14 13.25 10.06
C ASP A 238 4.28 14.25 10.02
N GLU A 239 5.33 13.95 9.24
CA GLU A 239 6.49 14.84 9.04
C GLU A 239 6.19 15.98 8.06
N PHE A 240 5.55 15.68 6.93
CA PHE A 240 5.32 16.63 5.84
C PHE A 240 3.86 17.11 5.82
N GLU A 241 3.61 18.31 6.34
CA GLU A 241 2.24 18.86 6.46
C GLU A 241 1.50 18.97 5.11
N GLU A 242 2.23 19.22 4.02
CA GLU A 242 1.70 19.27 2.66
C GLU A 242 1.13 17.93 2.19
N LEU A 243 1.57 16.81 2.78
CA LEU A 243 1.12 15.48 2.40
C LEU A 243 -0.19 15.08 3.09
N ARG A 244 -0.62 15.78 4.15
CA ARG A 244 -1.85 15.47 4.92
C ARG A 244 -3.14 15.42 4.09
N GLY A 245 -3.16 16.06 2.91
CA GLY A 245 -4.27 15.96 1.96
C GLY A 245 -4.35 14.66 1.16
N HIS A 246 -3.27 13.86 1.12
CA HIS A 246 -3.18 12.59 0.38
C HIS A 246 -3.86 11.47 1.17
N THR A 247 -5.17 11.52 1.17
CA THR A 247 -6.05 10.69 2.02
C THR A 247 -6.65 9.49 1.28
N VAL A 248 -6.48 9.42 -0.04
CA VAL A 248 -6.93 8.29 -0.86
C VAL A 248 -5.76 7.34 -1.06
N ASN A 249 -5.90 6.11 -0.57
CA ASN A 249 -4.96 5.03 -0.85
C ASN A 249 -5.24 4.44 -2.24
N LEU A 250 -4.34 4.71 -3.20
CA LEU A 250 -4.44 4.10 -4.52
C LEU A 250 -4.10 2.62 -4.43
N LEU A 251 -3.00 2.28 -3.78
CA LEU A 251 -2.54 0.91 -3.68
C LEU A 251 -1.62 0.77 -2.48
N THR A 252 -1.85 -0.26 -1.69
CA THR A 252 -0.87 -0.83 -0.75
C THR A 252 -0.48 -2.21 -1.25
N ILE A 253 0.83 -2.47 -1.36
CA ILE A 253 1.38 -3.80 -1.64
C ILE A 253 2.11 -4.26 -0.38
N GLU A 254 1.58 -5.30 0.24
CA GLU A 254 2.16 -5.96 1.40
C GLU A 254 3.13 -7.06 0.98
N SER A 255 4.12 -7.35 1.82
CA SER A 255 4.94 -8.55 1.66
C SER A 255 4.09 -9.80 1.93
N GLU A 256 4.19 -10.79 1.05
CA GLU A 256 3.43 -12.04 1.11
C GLU A 256 4.38 -13.19 0.71
N TRP A 257 4.69 -14.08 1.66
CA TRP A 257 5.57 -15.23 1.44
C TRP A 257 5.28 -16.38 2.41
N GLY A 258 5.85 -17.56 2.15
CA GLY A 258 5.82 -18.67 3.10
C GLY A 258 4.46 -19.35 3.23
N GLU A 259 4.08 -19.73 4.45
CA GLU A 259 2.83 -20.45 4.72
C GLU A 259 1.58 -19.56 4.59
N ASP A 260 1.78 -18.24 4.67
CA ASP A 260 0.71 -17.23 4.58
C ASP A 260 0.41 -16.83 3.13
N ALA A 261 1.25 -17.26 2.19
CA ALA A 261 1.12 -16.98 0.76
C ALA A 261 0.52 -18.15 -0.02
N GLU A 262 -0.16 -17.82 -1.13
CA GLU A 262 -0.52 -18.84 -2.13
C GLU A 262 0.74 -19.50 -2.73
N GLU A 263 0.62 -20.76 -3.16
CA GLU A 263 1.78 -21.53 -3.65
C GLU A 263 2.48 -20.80 -4.82
N GLY A 264 3.77 -20.53 -4.65
CA GLY A 264 4.59 -19.86 -5.65
C GLY A 264 4.50 -18.33 -5.64
N VAL A 265 3.73 -17.73 -4.72
CA VAL A 265 3.74 -16.29 -4.46
C VAL A 265 4.88 -15.95 -3.50
N TYR A 266 5.67 -14.97 -3.90
CA TYR A 266 6.70 -14.35 -3.09
C TYR A 266 6.78 -12.86 -3.46
N VAL A 267 6.29 -12.02 -2.54
CA VAL A 267 6.38 -10.57 -2.57
C VAL A 267 7.13 -10.13 -1.32
N MET A 268 8.21 -9.38 -1.47
CA MET A 268 9.08 -9.01 -0.34
C MET A 268 9.59 -7.57 -0.51
N TRP A 269 9.08 -6.68 0.33
CA TRP A 269 9.58 -5.32 0.45
C TRP A 269 10.62 -5.25 1.56
N GLY A 270 11.92 -5.31 1.21
CA GLY A 270 13.00 -5.30 2.21
C GLY A 270 12.92 -6.50 3.17
N ASP A 271 12.85 -6.23 4.47
CA ASP A 271 12.58 -7.21 5.53
C ASP A 271 11.09 -7.20 5.91
N ALA A 272 10.25 -7.86 5.10
CA ALA A 272 8.80 -8.01 5.34
C ALA A 272 8.02 -6.69 5.48
N GLY A 273 8.25 -5.78 4.54
CA GLY A 273 7.67 -4.45 4.51
C GLY A 273 6.36 -4.30 3.71
N ALA A 274 5.98 -3.05 3.49
CA ALA A 274 4.86 -2.63 2.66
C ALA A 274 5.24 -1.42 1.79
N ALA A 275 4.53 -1.25 0.67
CA ALA A 275 4.62 -0.07 -0.19
C ALA A 275 3.26 0.57 -0.42
N ASN A 276 3.20 1.90 -0.37
CA ASN A 276 1.98 2.69 -0.42
C ASN A 276 2.04 3.76 -1.52
N TRP A 277 0.92 3.94 -2.23
CA TRP A 277 0.70 5.05 -3.15
C TRP A 277 -0.52 5.86 -2.74
N LEU A 278 -0.33 7.13 -2.39
CA LEU A 278 -1.41 8.00 -1.90
C LEU A 278 -1.64 9.18 -2.83
N ILE A 279 -2.90 9.59 -2.97
CA ILE A 279 -3.31 10.73 -3.78
C ILE A 279 -4.32 11.60 -3.04
N THR A 280 -4.41 12.88 -3.40
CA THR A 280 -5.50 13.74 -2.93
C THR A 280 -6.81 13.41 -3.67
N PRO A 281 -7.98 13.55 -3.00
CA PRO A 281 -9.27 13.41 -3.68
C PRO A 281 -9.42 14.32 -4.91
N GLU A 282 -8.89 15.54 -4.84
CA GLU A 282 -8.96 16.52 -5.94
C GLU A 282 -8.15 16.08 -7.15
N ALA A 283 -6.91 15.59 -6.93
CA ALA A 283 -6.05 15.13 -8.01
C ALA A 283 -6.60 13.86 -8.65
N LEU A 284 -7.13 12.93 -7.87
CA LEU A 284 -7.82 11.74 -8.38
C LEU A 284 -9.05 12.09 -9.21
N ALA A 285 -9.90 13.01 -8.73
CA ALA A 285 -11.07 13.47 -9.48
C ALA A 285 -10.69 14.16 -10.80
N ALA A 286 -9.56 14.86 -10.82
CA ALA A 286 -8.98 15.47 -12.02
C ALA A 286 -8.21 14.46 -12.90
N ARG A 287 -8.02 13.22 -12.44
CA ARG A 287 -7.17 12.18 -13.05
C ARG A 287 -5.72 12.64 -13.24
N ASP A 288 -5.25 13.49 -12.34
CA ASP A 288 -3.89 14.00 -12.30
C ASP A 288 -3.04 13.15 -11.35
N PHE A 289 -2.36 12.16 -11.91
CA PHE A 289 -1.48 11.27 -11.16
C PHE A 289 -0.04 11.82 -11.02
N SER A 290 0.20 13.11 -11.29
CA SER A 290 1.51 13.74 -11.13
C SER A 290 1.86 14.11 -9.68
N GLN A 291 0.88 14.06 -8.77
CA GLN A 291 1.03 14.36 -7.34
C GLN A 291 0.62 13.14 -6.49
N VAL A 292 1.27 12.02 -6.77
CA VAL A 292 1.13 10.78 -5.99
C VAL A 292 2.31 10.68 -5.05
N VAL A 293 2.03 10.49 -3.77
CA VAL A 293 3.02 10.08 -2.77
C VAL A 293 3.35 8.63 -3.02
N PHE A 294 4.63 8.30 -3.09
CA PHE A 294 5.12 6.93 -2.98
C PHE A 294 5.93 6.81 -1.70
N GLU A 295 5.64 5.77 -0.92
CA GLU A 295 6.39 5.40 0.26
C GLU A 295 6.52 3.88 0.28
N TRP A 296 7.64 3.37 0.79
CA TRP A 296 7.73 2.00 1.25
C TRP A 296 8.71 1.92 2.41
N ALA A 297 8.49 0.94 3.28
CA ALA A 297 9.35 0.67 4.43
C ALA A 297 9.32 -0.81 4.77
N CYS A 298 10.28 -1.26 5.57
CA CYS A 298 10.37 -2.63 6.07
C CYS A 298 10.79 -2.69 7.55
N GLY A 299 10.79 -3.89 8.14
CA GLY A 299 11.17 -4.13 9.54
C GLY A 299 12.66 -4.03 9.84
#